data_AF-A0A159YZY6-F1
#
_entry.id   AF-A0A159YZY6-F1
#
_cell.length_a   1.000
_cell.length_b   1.000
_cell.length_c   1.000
_cell.angle_alpha   90.00
_cell.angle_beta   90.00
_cell.angle_gamma   90.00
#
_symmetry.space_group_name_H-M   'P 1'
#
loop_
_entity.id
_entity.type
_entity.pdbx_description
1 polymer ?
#
loop_
_entity_poly.entity_id
_entity_poly.type
_entity_poly.pdbx_seq_one_letter_code
_entity_poly.pdbx_strand_id
1 'polypeptide(L)'
;MIDARLGLAKGDTAAAEAELGAVVKSDGPLGPEALILLIDSHLAEGRPVPSPLTEDAAALAFEHRAAALGPALTRAQVLGLASVGDFASASEELARAGPRWDPGARRSLARELVGMLSNWPDDAVFLARYFADRDLFDRADLPVDLRLEVARRLLDSGFAAEARQALGPARTLAEGRMIVARAALVELDARQALALLAGMVGAEPAALRAEAYSLAGDHAAAAEAYRRAGLPDQAAAEHWRAGDWDAVRGNGTKLQRAVLALEPPADAAGAPEPPPPEDPVSLASGQALLEESRLARDAWSALLAAPGPAAPEAGSTAGAVDRPVGGAESATAGPAN
;
A
#
# COMPACT_ATOMS: atom_id res chain seq x y z
N MET A 1 13.71 2.58 40.93
CA MET A 1 13.26 1.34 40.23
C MET A 1 11.79 1.04 40.44
N ILE A 2 11.28 0.90 41.69
CA ILE A 2 9.84 0.65 41.92
C ILE A 2 8.99 1.85 41.44
N ASP A 3 9.41 3.07 41.80
CA ASP A 3 8.69 4.30 41.42
C ASP A 3 8.68 4.52 39.91
N ALA A 4 9.83 4.43 39.22
CA ALA A 4 9.90 4.40 37.76
C ALA A 4 8.96 3.38 37.09
N ARG A 5 8.90 2.11 37.56
CA ARG A 5 7.98 1.11 37.01
C ARG A 5 6.52 1.49 37.20
N LEU A 6 6.20 2.05 38.37
CA LEU A 6 4.87 2.56 38.67
C LEU A 6 4.51 3.77 37.81
N GLY A 7 5.49 4.65 37.52
CA GLY A 7 5.36 5.78 36.60
C GLY A 7 5.04 5.32 35.18
N LEU A 8 5.82 4.38 34.63
CA LEU A 8 5.55 3.77 33.32
C LEU A 8 4.15 3.13 33.26
N ALA A 9 3.75 2.39 34.30
CA ALA A 9 2.41 1.77 34.35
C ALA A 9 1.25 2.79 34.43
N LYS A 10 1.52 4.01 34.90
CA LYS A 10 0.54 5.11 35.02
C LYS A 10 0.57 6.07 33.83
N GLY A 11 1.46 5.86 32.86
CA GLY A 11 1.67 6.76 31.72
C GLY A 11 2.47 8.02 32.04
N ASP A 12 3.12 8.10 33.21
CA ASP A 12 4.05 9.18 33.55
C ASP A 12 5.46 8.82 33.08
N THR A 13 5.62 8.75 31.74
CA THR A 13 6.81 8.19 31.09
C THR A 13 8.03 9.09 31.24
N ALA A 14 7.87 10.41 31.11
CA ALA A 14 9.00 11.36 31.19
C ALA A 14 9.71 11.35 32.55
N ALA A 15 8.95 11.34 33.66
CA ALA A 15 9.55 11.29 34.99
C ALA A 15 10.21 9.93 35.25
N ALA A 16 9.56 8.84 34.83
CA ALA A 16 10.10 7.48 34.97
C ALA A 16 11.40 7.29 34.18
N GLU A 17 11.49 7.83 32.96
CA GLU A 17 12.70 7.75 32.13
C GLU A 17 13.86 8.53 32.73
N ALA A 18 13.60 9.71 33.33
CA ALA A 18 14.63 10.48 34.03
C ALA A 18 15.22 9.70 35.23
N GLU A 19 14.35 9.04 36.01
CA GLU A 19 14.78 8.17 37.10
C GLU A 19 15.59 6.96 36.60
N LEU A 20 15.12 6.29 35.53
CA LEU A 20 15.83 5.15 34.94
C LEU A 20 17.19 5.57 34.40
N GLY A 21 17.29 6.72 33.73
CA GLY A 21 18.54 7.27 33.22
C GLY A 21 19.54 7.58 34.33
N ALA A 22 19.09 8.01 35.51
CA ALA A 22 19.95 8.19 36.67
C ALA A 22 20.48 6.85 37.22
N VAL A 23 19.64 5.81 37.23
CA VAL A 23 20.04 4.46 37.66
C VAL A 23 21.05 3.85 36.69
N VAL A 24 20.82 3.97 35.38
CA VAL A 24 21.75 3.49 34.34
C VAL A 24 23.14 4.12 34.52
N LYS A 25 23.22 5.42 34.78
CA LYS A 25 24.49 6.15 34.99
C LYS A 25 25.22 5.83 36.29
N SER A 26 24.56 5.16 37.24
CA SER A 26 25.14 4.89 38.56
C SER A 26 26.00 3.62 38.60
N ASP A 27 26.08 2.86 37.49
CA ASP A 27 26.80 1.58 37.34
C ASP A 27 26.51 0.57 38.47
N GLY A 28 25.32 0.66 39.05
CA GLY A 28 24.88 -0.21 40.14
C GLY A 28 24.29 -1.55 39.65
N PRO A 29 24.01 -2.48 40.58
CA PRO A 29 23.48 -3.81 40.26
C PRO A 29 22.09 -3.81 39.61
N LEU A 30 21.39 -2.67 39.59
CA LEU A 30 20.08 -2.48 38.93
C LEU A 30 20.21 -1.82 37.55
N GLY A 31 21.42 -1.49 37.12
CA GLY A 31 21.70 -0.82 35.84
C GLY A 31 21.18 -1.56 34.62
N PRO A 32 21.45 -2.88 34.47
CA PRO A 32 20.97 -3.64 33.30
C PRO A 32 19.45 -3.67 33.18
N GLU A 33 18.71 -3.88 34.28
CA GLU A 33 17.25 -3.86 34.26
C GLU A 33 16.69 -2.46 34.03
N ALA A 34 17.36 -1.42 34.55
CA ALA A 34 16.97 -0.04 34.28
C ALA A 34 17.15 0.32 32.80
N LEU A 35 18.24 -0.15 32.18
CA LEU A 35 18.53 0.06 30.78
C LEU A 35 17.49 -0.61 29.87
N ILE A 36 17.13 -1.86 30.15
CA ILE A 36 16.08 -2.57 29.42
C ILE A 36 14.77 -1.78 29.47
N LEU A 37 14.35 -1.35 30.67
CA LEU A 37 13.10 -0.60 30.83
C LEU A 37 13.12 0.75 30.11
N LEU A 38 14.27 1.44 30.11
CA LEU A 38 14.41 2.72 29.43
C LEU A 38 14.30 2.53 27.91
N ILE A 39 14.95 1.51 27.35
CA ILE A 39 14.85 1.18 25.93
C ILE A 39 13.41 0.77 25.57
N ASP A 40 12.78 -0.10 26.37
CA ASP A 40 11.40 -0.53 26.15
C ASP A 40 10.41 0.65 26.18
N SER A 41 10.65 1.65 27.03
CA SER A 41 9.85 2.89 27.07
C SER A 41 9.92 3.67 25.75
N HIS A 42 11.13 3.87 25.23
CA HIS A 42 11.32 4.50 23.91
C HIS A 42 10.59 3.72 22.80
N LEU A 43 10.76 2.39 22.77
CA LEU A 43 10.12 1.54 21.77
C LEU A 43 8.60 1.58 21.87
N ALA A 44 8.04 1.55 23.09
CA ALA A 44 6.60 1.61 23.32
C ALA A 44 5.97 2.92 22.85
N GLU A 45 6.72 4.03 22.91
CA GLU A 45 6.28 5.33 22.41
C GLU A 45 6.59 5.55 20.91
N GLY A 46 7.17 4.55 20.23
CA GLY A 46 7.60 4.67 18.84
C GLY A 46 8.73 5.70 18.64
N ARG A 47 9.49 6.00 19.70
CA ARG A 47 10.62 6.92 19.65
C ARG A 47 11.91 6.17 19.28
N PRO A 48 12.81 6.80 18.51
CA PRO A 48 14.13 6.23 18.28
C PRO A 48 14.87 6.07 19.60
N VAL A 49 15.55 4.95 19.76
CA VAL A 49 16.41 4.67 20.91
C VAL A 49 17.77 5.35 20.68
N PRO A 50 18.26 6.19 21.62
CA PRO A 50 19.56 6.82 21.49
C PRO A 50 20.71 5.79 21.38
N SER A 51 21.65 6.03 20.47
CA SER A 51 22.82 5.15 20.23
C SER A 51 23.55 4.72 21.52
N PRO A 52 23.83 5.62 22.50
CA PRO A 52 24.52 5.21 23.72
C PRO A 52 23.78 4.12 24.51
N LEU A 53 22.44 4.16 24.55
CA LEU A 53 21.68 3.12 25.26
C LEU A 53 21.76 1.77 24.54
N THR A 54 21.76 1.78 23.22
CA THR A 54 21.92 0.57 22.41
C THR A 54 23.33 -0.01 22.52
N GLU A 55 24.35 0.84 22.57
CA GLU A 55 25.74 0.46 22.80
C GLU A 55 25.95 -0.12 24.21
N ASP A 56 25.38 0.50 25.23
CA ASP A 56 25.39 -0.02 26.61
C ASP A 56 24.69 -1.38 26.69
N ALA A 57 23.56 -1.54 25.99
CA ALA A 57 22.82 -2.80 25.95
C ALA A 57 23.64 -3.89 25.26
N ALA A 58 24.37 -3.55 24.20
CA ALA A 58 25.29 -4.47 23.52
C ALA A 58 26.44 -4.91 24.44
N ALA A 59 27.06 -3.98 25.17
CA ALA A 59 28.16 -4.27 26.09
C ALA A 59 27.68 -5.19 27.23
N LEU A 60 26.56 -4.85 27.86
CA LEU A 60 25.97 -5.66 28.93
C LEU A 60 25.45 -7.00 28.43
N ALA A 61 24.89 -7.08 27.21
CA ALA A 61 24.49 -8.35 26.62
C ALA A 61 25.68 -9.31 26.45
N PHE A 62 26.85 -8.77 26.07
CA PHE A 62 28.09 -9.54 25.95
C PHE A 62 28.58 -10.04 27.32
N GLU A 63 28.58 -9.18 28.34
CA GLU A 63 28.96 -9.53 29.72
C GLU A 63 28.01 -10.59 30.31
N HIS A 64 26.70 -10.38 30.15
CA HIS A 64 25.66 -11.24 30.70
C HIS A 64 25.26 -12.40 29.77
N ARG A 65 26.09 -12.76 28.77
CA ARG A 65 25.78 -13.78 27.75
C ARG A 65 25.41 -15.17 28.30
N ALA A 66 25.84 -15.48 29.53
CA ALA A 66 25.57 -16.74 30.22
C ALA A 66 24.57 -16.61 31.37
N ALA A 67 24.07 -15.39 31.62
CA ALA A 67 23.11 -15.09 32.68
C ALA A 67 21.69 -14.96 32.12
N ALA A 68 20.69 -15.01 32.99
CA ALA A 68 19.27 -14.89 32.62
C ALA A 68 18.92 -13.55 31.97
N LEU A 69 19.69 -12.49 32.25
CA LEU A 69 19.49 -11.15 31.68
C LEU A 69 20.00 -11.00 30.24
N GLY A 70 20.95 -11.83 29.80
CA GLY A 70 21.57 -11.72 28.48
C GLY A 70 20.55 -11.62 27.34
N PRO A 71 19.54 -12.52 27.27
CA PRO A 71 18.51 -12.46 26.23
C PRO A 71 17.69 -11.16 26.22
N ALA A 72 17.37 -10.60 27.38
CA ALA A 72 16.62 -9.35 27.46
C ALA A 72 17.46 -8.16 26.98
N LEU A 73 18.75 -8.13 27.34
CA LEU A 73 19.69 -7.10 26.88
C LEU A 73 19.92 -7.16 25.38
N THR A 74 20.13 -8.35 24.81
CA THR A 74 20.24 -8.51 23.35
C THR A 74 18.94 -8.14 22.64
N ARG A 75 17.76 -8.48 23.20
CA ARG A 75 16.48 -7.98 22.65
C ARG A 75 16.46 -6.46 22.61
N ALA A 76 16.81 -5.79 23.72
CA ALA A 76 16.84 -4.34 23.80
C ALA A 76 17.82 -3.73 22.77
N GLN A 77 19.00 -4.33 22.60
CA GLN A 77 19.96 -3.95 21.55
C GLN A 77 19.36 -4.08 20.15
N VAL A 78 18.82 -5.26 19.80
CA VAL A 78 18.27 -5.55 18.47
C VAL A 78 17.14 -4.61 18.10
N LEU A 79 16.18 -4.42 19.00
CA LEU A 79 15.04 -3.53 18.75
C LEU A 79 15.44 -2.05 18.81
N GLY A 80 16.44 -1.70 19.62
CA GLY A 80 17.04 -0.37 19.62
C GLY A 80 17.66 -0.01 18.27
N LEU A 81 18.46 -0.90 17.68
CA LEU A 81 19.00 -0.74 16.32
C LEU A 81 17.87 -0.60 15.28
N ALA A 82 16.85 -1.45 15.36
CA ALA A 82 15.70 -1.39 14.45
C ALA A 82 14.92 -0.07 14.56
N SER A 83 14.84 0.53 15.76
CA SER A 83 14.09 1.79 15.99
C SER A 83 14.65 3.00 15.22
N VAL A 84 15.93 2.95 14.84
CA VAL A 84 16.61 3.98 14.06
C VAL A 84 16.80 3.57 12.58
N GLY A 85 16.19 2.45 12.17
CA GLY A 85 16.25 1.94 10.81
C GLY A 85 17.47 1.06 10.52
N ASP A 86 18.33 0.77 11.51
CA ASP A 86 19.48 -0.15 11.33
C ASP A 86 19.05 -1.63 11.45
N PHE A 87 18.17 -2.04 10.54
CA PHE A 87 17.67 -3.41 10.46
C PHE A 87 18.74 -4.41 10.02
N ALA A 88 19.79 -3.95 9.34
CA ALA A 88 20.90 -4.79 8.94
C ALA A 88 21.66 -5.29 10.16
N SER A 89 22.12 -4.37 11.02
CA SER A 89 22.80 -4.74 12.27
C SER A 89 21.86 -5.50 13.21
N ALA A 90 20.61 -5.06 13.32
CA ALA A 90 19.63 -5.70 14.20
C ALA A 90 19.47 -7.20 13.91
N SER A 91 19.35 -7.59 12.64
CA SER A 91 19.17 -8.98 12.28
C SER A 91 20.44 -9.80 12.32
N GLU A 92 21.60 -9.20 12.04
CA GLU A 92 22.90 -9.84 12.28
C GLU A 92 23.07 -10.22 13.75
N GLU A 93 22.72 -9.33 14.68
CA GLU A 93 22.82 -9.61 16.11
C GLU A 93 21.85 -10.71 16.54
N LEU A 94 20.61 -10.72 16.02
CA LEU A 94 19.67 -11.82 16.25
C LEU A 94 20.17 -13.17 15.67
N ALA A 95 20.87 -13.15 14.53
CA ALA A 95 21.48 -14.33 13.95
C ALA A 95 22.62 -14.85 14.85
N ARG A 96 23.49 -13.95 15.36
CA ARG A 96 24.61 -14.24 16.26
C ARG A 96 24.18 -14.75 17.64
N ALA A 97 23.03 -14.34 18.15
CA ALA A 97 22.46 -14.83 19.42
C ALA A 97 22.40 -16.37 19.50
N GLY A 98 22.36 -17.05 18.35
CA GLY A 98 22.72 -18.46 18.21
C GLY A 98 21.79 -19.45 18.91
N PRO A 99 22.03 -20.78 18.81
CA PRO A 99 21.15 -21.81 19.38
C PRO A 99 21.16 -21.90 20.91
N ARG A 100 21.89 -21.02 21.60
CA ARG A 100 22.00 -21.00 23.07
C ARG A 100 20.74 -20.47 23.76
N TRP A 101 19.92 -19.74 23.02
CA TRP A 101 18.68 -19.20 23.52
C TRP A 101 17.55 -20.22 23.41
N ASP A 102 16.56 -20.06 24.27
CA ASP A 102 15.27 -20.70 24.09
C ASP A 102 14.73 -20.40 22.68
N PRO A 103 14.34 -21.42 21.89
CA PRO A 103 13.81 -21.22 20.55
C PRO A 103 12.56 -20.33 20.51
N GLY A 104 11.74 -20.34 21.56
CA GLY A 104 10.57 -19.47 21.69
C GLY A 104 10.95 -18.00 21.83
N ALA A 105 11.92 -17.68 22.70
CA ALA A 105 12.43 -16.32 22.85
C ALA A 105 13.02 -15.77 21.55
N ARG A 106 13.79 -16.58 20.80
CA ARG A 106 14.32 -16.18 19.49
C ARG A 106 13.22 -15.90 18.47
N ARG A 107 12.18 -16.75 18.44
CA ARG A 107 11.02 -16.53 17.56
C ARG A 107 10.26 -15.26 17.92
N SER A 108 10.08 -14.97 19.22
CA SER A 108 9.45 -13.73 19.68
C SER A 108 10.21 -12.51 19.16
N LEU A 109 11.54 -12.47 19.38
CA LEU A 109 12.38 -11.36 18.93
C LEU A 109 12.36 -11.21 17.39
N ALA A 110 12.37 -12.33 16.66
CA ALA A 110 12.23 -12.31 15.20
C ALA A 110 10.89 -11.71 14.75
N ARG A 111 9.78 -12.04 15.41
CA ARG A 111 8.46 -11.45 15.11
C ARG A 111 8.42 -9.96 15.41
N GLU A 112 8.99 -9.53 16.52
CA GLU A 112 9.06 -8.11 16.90
C GLU A 112 9.88 -7.32 15.87
N LEU A 113 11.04 -7.86 15.47
CA LEU A 113 11.89 -7.24 14.45
C LEU A 113 11.18 -7.17 13.08
N VAL A 114 10.53 -8.25 12.65
CA VAL A 114 9.72 -8.26 11.41
C VAL A 114 8.56 -7.29 11.52
N GLY A 115 7.89 -7.18 12.69
CA GLY A 115 6.82 -6.22 12.92
C GLY A 115 7.31 -4.77 12.77
N MET A 116 8.46 -4.43 13.36
CA MET A 116 9.06 -3.10 13.18
C MET A 116 9.43 -2.82 11.73
N LEU A 117 10.00 -3.81 11.03
CA LEU A 117 10.38 -3.68 9.63
C LEU A 117 9.15 -3.52 8.71
N SER A 118 8.08 -4.28 8.95
CA SER A 118 6.83 -4.19 8.17
C SER A 118 6.13 -2.85 8.33
N ASN A 119 6.27 -2.21 9.51
CA ASN A 119 5.73 -0.86 9.76
C ASN A 119 6.69 0.26 9.36
N TRP A 120 7.92 -0.06 8.95
CA TRP A 120 8.89 0.95 8.53
C TRP A 120 8.47 1.59 7.20
N PRO A 121 8.42 2.93 7.09
CA PRO A 121 7.82 3.61 5.94
C PRO A 121 8.62 3.48 4.63
N ASP A 122 9.90 3.12 4.70
CA ASP A 122 10.76 3.00 3.51
C ASP A 122 10.67 1.58 2.92
N ASP A 123 10.03 1.47 1.74
CA ASP A 123 9.92 0.22 1.01
C ASP A 123 11.26 -0.32 0.51
N ALA A 124 12.24 0.53 0.21
CA ALA A 124 13.56 0.07 -0.23
C ALA A 124 14.28 -0.65 0.92
N VAL A 125 14.16 -0.13 2.16
CA VAL A 125 14.69 -0.79 3.36
C VAL A 125 13.97 -2.11 3.62
N PHE A 126 12.63 -2.10 3.57
CA PHE A 126 11.81 -3.31 3.73
C PHE A 126 12.20 -4.40 2.73
N LEU A 127 12.24 -4.08 1.43
CA LEU A 127 12.55 -5.03 0.38
C LEU A 127 13.98 -5.54 0.48
N ALA A 128 14.96 -4.65 0.65
CA ALA A 128 16.36 -5.04 0.82
C ALA A 128 16.51 -6.03 1.98
N ARG A 129 15.85 -5.74 3.11
CA ARG A 129 15.94 -6.60 4.28
C ARG A 129 15.16 -7.90 4.09
N TYR A 130 13.95 -7.88 3.53
CA TYR A 130 13.15 -9.07 3.25
C TYR A 130 13.94 -10.11 2.44
N PHE A 131 14.60 -9.68 1.36
CA PHE A 131 15.38 -10.59 0.52
C PHE A 131 16.69 -11.04 1.16
N ALA A 132 17.38 -10.15 1.88
CA ALA A 132 18.64 -10.52 2.53
C ALA A 132 18.42 -11.42 3.76
N ASP A 133 17.27 -11.33 4.45
CA ASP A 133 16.94 -12.05 5.71
C ASP A 133 15.83 -13.09 5.54
N ARG A 134 15.71 -13.77 4.40
CA ARG A 134 14.61 -14.73 4.20
C ARG A 134 14.43 -15.75 5.33
N ASP A 135 15.54 -16.25 5.87
CA ASP A 135 15.56 -17.15 7.02
C ASP A 135 14.87 -16.57 8.28
N LEU A 136 14.94 -15.25 8.48
CA LEU A 136 14.27 -14.57 9.59
C LEU A 136 12.75 -14.71 9.46
N PHE A 137 12.21 -14.42 8.29
CA PHE A 137 10.77 -14.46 8.01
C PHE A 137 10.24 -15.90 8.11
N ASP A 138 10.97 -16.87 7.57
CA ASP A 138 10.57 -18.28 7.58
C ASP A 138 10.54 -18.86 9.00
N ARG A 139 11.50 -18.48 9.84
CA ARG A 139 11.64 -19.01 11.21
C ARG A 139 10.82 -18.26 12.26
N ALA A 140 10.41 -17.02 11.97
CA ALA A 140 9.68 -16.19 12.93
C ALA A 140 8.30 -16.76 13.30
N ASP A 141 7.74 -17.68 12.51
CA ASP A 141 6.38 -18.19 12.71
C ASP A 141 5.38 -17.04 12.90
N LEU A 142 5.31 -16.19 11.86
CA LEU A 142 4.60 -14.92 11.90
C LEU A 142 3.10 -15.14 12.17
N PRO A 143 2.47 -14.31 13.03
CA PRO A 143 1.02 -14.30 13.20
C PRO A 143 0.32 -13.91 11.89
N VAL A 144 -0.95 -14.28 11.77
CA VAL A 144 -1.75 -14.08 10.56
C VAL A 144 -1.71 -12.63 10.07
N ASP A 145 -1.94 -11.66 10.96
CA ASP A 145 -2.01 -10.25 10.58
C ASP A 145 -0.69 -9.76 9.98
N LEU A 146 0.44 -10.14 10.59
CA LEU A 146 1.76 -9.76 10.10
C LEU A 146 2.10 -10.45 8.77
N ARG A 147 1.61 -11.68 8.53
CA ARG A 147 1.73 -12.33 7.21
C ARG A 147 0.98 -11.58 6.13
N LEU A 148 -0.24 -11.11 6.44
CA LEU A 148 -1.05 -10.33 5.52
C LEU A 148 -0.39 -8.98 5.20
N GLU A 149 0.17 -8.31 6.21
CA GLU A 149 0.89 -7.05 6.06
C GLU A 149 2.14 -7.19 5.18
N VAL A 150 3.01 -8.17 5.48
CA VAL A 150 4.20 -8.47 4.67
C VAL A 150 3.81 -8.81 3.23
N ALA A 151 2.81 -9.67 3.04
CA ALA A 151 2.36 -10.07 1.72
C ALA A 151 1.77 -8.90 0.92
N ARG A 152 1.03 -7.99 1.57
CA ARG A 152 0.48 -6.79 0.94
C ARG A 152 1.60 -5.86 0.47
N ARG A 153 2.57 -5.52 1.32
CA ARG A 153 3.71 -4.67 0.91
C ARG A 153 4.50 -5.26 -0.25
N LEU A 154 4.75 -6.57 -0.23
CA LEU A 154 5.43 -7.26 -1.34
C LEU A 154 4.62 -7.15 -2.64
N LEU A 155 3.32 -7.37 -2.58
CA LEU A 155 2.46 -7.27 -3.75
C LEU A 155 2.37 -5.84 -4.30
N ASP A 156 2.21 -4.86 -3.42
CA ASP A 156 2.17 -3.43 -3.79
C ASP A 156 3.50 -2.99 -4.42
N SER A 157 4.61 -3.61 -4.01
CA SER A 157 5.94 -3.44 -4.61
C SER A 157 6.19 -4.27 -5.88
N GLY A 158 5.20 -5.02 -6.38
CA GLY A 158 5.30 -5.82 -7.60
C GLY A 158 5.87 -7.23 -7.43
N PHE A 159 6.13 -7.69 -6.20
CA PHE A 159 6.66 -9.02 -5.89
C PHE A 159 5.54 -10.04 -5.63
N ALA A 160 4.74 -10.31 -6.66
CA ALA A 160 3.56 -11.16 -6.59
C ALA A 160 3.85 -12.59 -6.10
N ALA A 161 4.96 -13.20 -6.53
CA ALA A 161 5.34 -14.54 -6.13
C ALA A 161 5.72 -14.63 -4.64
N GLU A 162 6.47 -13.65 -4.17
CA GLU A 162 6.91 -13.51 -2.78
C GLU A 162 5.74 -13.22 -1.85
N ALA A 163 4.80 -12.36 -2.27
CA ALA A 163 3.56 -12.11 -1.54
C ALA A 163 2.81 -13.41 -1.26
N ARG A 164 2.66 -14.28 -2.27
CA ARG A 164 2.01 -15.59 -2.10
C ARG A 164 2.77 -16.51 -1.15
N GLN A 165 4.10 -16.49 -1.16
CA GLN A 165 4.91 -17.28 -0.25
C GLN A 165 4.78 -16.78 1.19
N ALA A 166 4.85 -15.47 1.41
CA ALA A 166 4.76 -14.83 2.72
C ALA A 166 3.44 -15.12 3.44
N LEU A 167 2.32 -15.19 2.70
CA LEU A 167 1.00 -15.53 3.24
C LEU A 167 0.99 -16.88 3.97
N GLY A 168 1.73 -17.88 3.47
CA GLY A 168 1.71 -19.24 4.04
C GLY A 168 0.27 -19.75 4.26
N PRO A 169 -0.10 -20.18 5.48
CA PRO A 169 -1.48 -20.60 5.79
C PRO A 169 -2.55 -19.52 5.63
N ALA A 170 -2.21 -18.23 5.78
CA ALA A 170 -3.17 -17.12 5.70
C ALA A 170 -3.82 -16.98 4.31
N ARG A 171 -3.25 -17.62 3.27
CA ARG A 171 -3.77 -17.61 1.90
C ARG A 171 -5.19 -18.17 1.75
N THR A 172 -5.69 -18.93 2.73
CA THR A 172 -7.05 -19.52 2.69
C THR A 172 -8.11 -18.59 3.30
N LEU A 173 -7.68 -17.61 4.09
CA LEU A 173 -8.54 -16.58 4.65
C LEU A 173 -9.05 -15.66 3.54
N ALA A 174 -10.15 -14.95 3.80
CA ALA A 174 -10.75 -14.06 2.80
C ALA A 174 -9.73 -13.02 2.29
N GLU A 175 -9.04 -12.32 3.19
CA GLU A 175 -8.04 -11.30 2.85
C GLU A 175 -6.83 -11.89 2.14
N GLY A 176 -6.31 -13.03 2.60
CA GLY A 176 -5.22 -13.72 1.92
C GLY A 176 -5.60 -14.16 0.51
N ARG A 177 -6.80 -14.69 0.31
CA ARG A 177 -7.32 -15.03 -1.04
C ARG A 177 -7.42 -13.80 -1.94
N MET A 178 -7.81 -12.63 -1.41
CA MET A 178 -7.82 -11.38 -2.17
C MET A 178 -6.42 -10.97 -2.62
N ILE A 179 -5.41 -11.08 -1.74
CA ILE A 179 -4.00 -10.82 -2.07
C ILE A 179 -3.53 -11.77 -3.18
N VAL A 180 -3.83 -13.07 -3.09
CA VAL A 180 -3.47 -14.03 -4.15
C VAL A 180 -4.21 -13.72 -5.45
N ALA A 181 -5.48 -13.29 -5.41
CA ALA A 181 -6.23 -12.92 -6.61
C ALA A 181 -5.63 -11.70 -7.30
N ARG A 182 -5.24 -10.67 -6.53
CA ARG A 182 -4.54 -9.48 -7.04
C ARG A 182 -3.17 -9.85 -7.61
N ALA A 183 -2.44 -10.76 -6.98
CA ALA A 183 -1.18 -11.30 -7.52
C ALA A 183 -1.40 -12.01 -8.88
N ALA A 184 -2.48 -12.79 -9.02
CA ALA A 184 -2.82 -13.44 -10.29
C ALA A 184 -3.18 -12.41 -11.40
N LEU A 185 -3.82 -11.29 -11.05
CA LEU A 185 -4.09 -10.21 -12.00
C LEU A 185 -2.81 -9.54 -12.51
N VAL A 186 -1.84 -9.29 -11.61
CA VAL A 186 -0.51 -8.76 -11.99
C VAL A 186 0.20 -9.69 -12.97
N GLU A 187 0.04 -11.01 -12.78
CA GLU A 187 0.60 -12.04 -13.67
C GLU A 187 -0.24 -12.31 -14.92
N LEU A 188 -1.31 -11.54 -15.14
CA LEU A 188 -2.25 -11.67 -16.25
C LEU A 188 -2.98 -13.04 -16.31
N ASP A 189 -3.13 -13.73 -15.16
CA ASP A 189 -3.89 -14.98 -15.03
C ASP A 189 -5.33 -14.71 -14.58
N ALA A 190 -6.16 -14.24 -15.52
CA ALA A 190 -7.57 -13.96 -15.29
C ALA A 190 -8.34 -15.17 -14.73
N ARG A 191 -8.04 -16.38 -15.20
CA ARG A 191 -8.76 -17.60 -14.81
C ARG A 191 -8.54 -17.90 -13.33
N GLN A 192 -7.29 -17.82 -12.88
CA GLN A 192 -6.94 -18.04 -11.49
C GLN A 192 -7.53 -16.96 -10.58
N ALA A 193 -7.46 -15.69 -10.99
CA ALA A 193 -8.09 -14.58 -10.25
C ALA A 193 -9.59 -14.83 -10.04
N LEU A 194 -10.33 -15.18 -11.10
CA LEU A 194 -11.77 -15.49 -11.01
C LEU A 194 -12.06 -16.67 -10.08
N ALA A 195 -11.26 -17.74 -10.14
CA ALA A 195 -11.41 -18.89 -9.25
C ALA A 195 -11.19 -18.51 -7.78
N LEU A 196 -10.19 -17.67 -7.50
CA LEU A 196 -9.88 -17.20 -6.15
C LEU A 196 -10.94 -16.25 -5.59
N LEU A 197 -11.60 -15.48 -6.44
CA LEU A 197 -12.67 -14.55 -6.07
C LEU A 197 -14.06 -15.19 -6.04
N ALA A 198 -14.18 -16.46 -6.43
CA ALA A 198 -15.45 -17.18 -6.44
C ALA A 198 -16.07 -17.23 -5.04
N GLY A 199 -17.36 -16.87 -4.97
CA GLY A 199 -18.14 -16.80 -3.74
C GLY A 199 -17.87 -15.58 -2.85
N MET A 200 -16.94 -14.70 -3.21
CA MET A 200 -16.68 -13.48 -2.45
C MET A 200 -17.67 -12.37 -2.80
N VAL A 201 -18.23 -11.75 -1.76
CA VAL A 201 -19.21 -10.66 -1.84
C VAL A 201 -18.58 -9.39 -1.29
N GLY A 202 -18.87 -8.25 -1.93
CA GLY A 202 -18.33 -6.94 -1.56
C GLY A 202 -17.88 -6.16 -2.78
N ALA A 203 -17.67 -4.86 -2.60
CA ALA A 203 -17.26 -3.97 -3.69
C ALA A 203 -15.85 -4.31 -4.20
N GLU A 204 -14.88 -4.53 -3.30
CA GLU A 204 -13.50 -4.84 -3.68
C GLU A 204 -13.37 -6.18 -4.44
N PRO A 205 -13.91 -7.32 -3.97
CA PRO A 205 -13.91 -8.54 -4.77
C PRO A 205 -14.66 -8.43 -6.11
N ALA A 206 -15.68 -7.55 -6.19
CA ALA A 206 -16.39 -7.28 -7.43
C ALA A 206 -15.51 -6.50 -8.42
N ALA A 207 -14.76 -5.50 -7.96
CA ALA A 207 -13.80 -4.75 -8.78
C ALA A 207 -12.71 -5.68 -9.33
N LEU A 208 -12.09 -6.51 -8.49
CA LEU A 208 -11.08 -7.47 -8.94
C LEU A 208 -11.64 -8.50 -9.92
N ARG A 209 -12.91 -8.94 -9.75
CA ARG A 209 -13.58 -9.80 -10.74
C ARG A 209 -13.76 -9.07 -12.07
N ALA A 210 -14.11 -7.79 -12.03
CA ALA A 210 -14.28 -6.98 -13.23
C ALA A 210 -12.97 -6.83 -14.01
N GLU A 211 -11.86 -6.56 -13.31
CA GLU A 211 -10.52 -6.55 -13.89
C GLU A 211 -10.17 -7.89 -14.54
N ALA A 212 -10.45 -9.01 -13.86
CA ALA A 212 -10.20 -10.34 -14.40
C ALA A 212 -11.03 -10.63 -15.68
N TYR A 213 -12.32 -10.26 -15.69
CA TYR A 213 -13.16 -10.42 -16.88
C TYR A 213 -12.70 -9.54 -18.04
N SER A 214 -12.34 -8.28 -17.75
CA SER A 214 -11.79 -7.35 -18.75
C SER A 214 -10.51 -7.92 -19.36
N LEU A 215 -9.61 -8.47 -18.55
CA LEU A 215 -8.38 -9.11 -19.01
C LEU A 215 -8.64 -10.35 -19.88
N ALA A 216 -9.70 -11.11 -19.56
CA ALA A 216 -10.14 -12.25 -20.36
C ALA A 216 -10.88 -11.85 -21.65
N GLY A 217 -11.17 -10.56 -21.85
CA GLY A 217 -11.96 -10.04 -22.98
C GLY A 217 -13.47 -10.20 -22.82
N ASP A 218 -13.95 -10.64 -21.65
CA ASP A 218 -15.40 -10.71 -21.34
C ASP A 218 -15.88 -9.36 -20.81
N HIS A 219 -15.96 -8.39 -21.70
CA HIS A 219 -16.33 -7.01 -21.38
C HIS A 219 -17.75 -6.88 -20.82
N ALA A 220 -18.68 -7.76 -21.22
CA ALA A 220 -20.03 -7.76 -20.68
C ALA A 220 -20.06 -8.18 -19.19
N ALA A 221 -19.35 -9.26 -18.84
CA ALA A 221 -19.21 -9.67 -17.45
C ALA A 221 -18.41 -8.65 -16.62
N ALA A 222 -17.38 -8.04 -17.22
CA ALA A 222 -16.60 -6.98 -16.59
C ALA A 222 -17.47 -5.76 -16.23
N ALA A 223 -18.30 -5.29 -17.17
CA ALA A 223 -19.20 -4.16 -16.95
C ALA A 223 -20.16 -4.41 -15.77
N GLU A 224 -20.80 -5.58 -15.73
CA GLU A 224 -21.71 -5.96 -14.66
C GLU A 224 -20.98 -6.07 -13.30
N ALA A 225 -19.74 -6.57 -13.29
CA ALA A 225 -18.93 -6.66 -12.08
C ALA A 225 -18.50 -5.27 -11.57
N TYR A 226 -18.07 -4.35 -12.45
CA TYR A 226 -17.76 -2.95 -12.08
C TYR A 226 -19.00 -2.22 -11.55
N ARG A 227 -20.17 -2.46 -12.14
CA ARG A 227 -21.44 -1.90 -11.64
C ARG A 227 -21.74 -2.36 -10.22
N ARG A 228 -21.54 -3.65 -9.90
CA ARG A 228 -21.68 -4.19 -8.54
C ARG A 228 -20.63 -3.64 -7.57
N ALA A 229 -19.45 -3.28 -8.08
CA ALA A 229 -18.41 -2.62 -7.31
C ALA A 229 -18.71 -1.13 -7.03
N GLY A 230 -19.77 -0.57 -7.63
CA GLY A 230 -20.09 0.86 -7.52
C GLY A 230 -19.21 1.75 -8.39
N LEU A 231 -18.67 1.20 -9.49
CA LEU A 231 -17.71 1.87 -10.38
C LEU A 231 -18.32 2.07 -11.78
N PRO A 232 -19.30 3.00 -11.94
CA PRO A 232 -20.09 3.15 -13.16
C PRO A 232 -19.26 3.60 -14.37
N ASP A 233 -18.24 4.44 -14.18
CA ASP A 233 -17.40 4.91 -15.28
C ASP A 233 -16.58 3.76 -15.91
N GLN A 234 -16.07 2.85 -15.08
CA GLN A 234 -15.38 1.64 -15.55
C GLN A 234 -16.36 0.68 -16.21
N ALA A 235 -17.56 0.51 -15.66
CA ALA A 235 -18.60 -0.31 -16.30
C ALA A 235 -18.96 0.22 -17.69
N ALA A 236 -19.09 1.54 -17.85
CA ALA A 236 -19.38 2.19 -19.12
C ALA A 236 -18.24 2.03 -20.14
N ALA A 237 -16.98 2.09 -19.68
CA ALA A 237 -15.83 1.77 -20.51
C ALA A 237 -15.86 0.32 -21.02
N GLU A 238 -16.26 -0.63 -20.18
CA GLU A 238 -16.43 -2.03 -20.60
C GLU A 238 -17.61 -2.21 -21.57
N HIS A 239 -18.74 -1.53 -21.37
CA HIS A 239 -19.84 -1.53 -22.35
C HIS A 239 -19.39 -1.00 -23.72
N TRP A 240 -18.56 0.04 -23.74
CA TRP A 240 -17.95 0.53 -24.98
C TRP A 240 -17.10 -0.54 -25.66
N ARG A 241 -16.23 -1.24 -24.90
CA ARG A 241 -15.41 -2.34 -25.43
C ARG A 241 -16.23 -3.54 -25.90
N ALA A 242 -17.36 -3.80 -25.25
CA ALA A 242 -18.31 -4.84 -25.63
C ALA A 242 -19.14 -4.49 -26.88
N GLY A 243 -19.13 -3.24 -27.33
CA GLY A 243 -20.01 -2.75 -28.40
C GLY A 243 -21.47 -2.58 -27.99
N ASP A 244 -21.75 -2.48 -26.68
CA ASP A 244 -23.09 -2.27 -26.14
C ASP A 244 -23.45 -0.78 -26.14
N TRP A 245 -23.73 -0.27 -27.34
CA TRP A 245 -23.97 1.15 -27.58
C TRP A 245 -25.21 1.69 -26.85
N ASP A 246 -26.22 0.84 -26.60
CA ASP A 246 -27.41 1.22 -25.85
C ASP A 246 -27.07 1.51 -24.39
N ALA A 247 -26.28 0.65 -23.74
CA ALA A 247 -25.79 0.90 -22.40
C ALA A 247 -24.91 2.15 -22.32
N VAL A 248 -24.05 2.39 -23.33
CA VAL A 248 -23.20 3.59 -23.40
C VAL A 248 -24.02 4.86 -23.61
N ARG A 249 -25.12 4.84 -24.37
CA ARG A 249 -25.99 6.03 -24.51
C ARG A 249 -26.54 6.51 -23.17
N GLY A 250 -26.89 5.60 -22.27
CA GLY A 250 -27.36 5.93 -20.92
C GLY A 250 -26.22 6.27 -19.96
N ASN A 251 -25.15 5.47 -19.96
CA ASN A 251 -24.16 5.43 -18.87
C ASN A 251 -22.72 5.78 -19.30
N GLY A 252 -22.47 5.98 -20.60
CA GLY A 252 -21.19 6.35 -21.18
C GLY A 252 -20.63 7.68 -20.67
N THR A 253 -19.35 7.96 -20.93
CA THR A 253 -18.81 9.30 -20.68
C THR A 253 -19.49 10.35 -21.56
N LYS A 254 -19.38 11.64 -21.21
CA LYS A 254 -19.90 12.74 -22.06
C LYS A 254 -19.42 12.63 -23.50
N LEU A 255 -18.14 12.26 -23.69
CA LEU A 255 -17.51 12.12 -24.99
C LEU A 255 -18.04 10.91 -25.76
N GLN A 256 -18.16 9.76 -25.10
CA GLN A 256 -18.74 8.56 -25.72
C GLN A 256 -20.20 8.80 -26.15
N ARG A 257 -21.00 9.45 -25.31
CA ARG A 257 -22.38 9.80 -25.66
C ARG A 257 -22.45 10.82 -26.80
N ALA A 258 -21.54 11.80 -26.84
CA ALA A 258 -21.48 12.77 -27.93
C ALA A 258 -21.17 12.09 -29.27
N VAL A 259 -20.24 11.13 -29.28
CA VAL A 259 -19.94 10.34 -30.49
C VAL A 259 -21.13 9.47 -30.91
N LEU A 260 -21.85 8.84 -29.97
CA LEU A 260 -23.05 8.06 -30.27
C LEU A 260 -24.27 8.90 -30.67
N ALA A 261 -24.26 10.20 -30.39
CA ALA A 261 -25.29 11.14 -30.80
C ALA A 261 -25.04 11.71 -32.22
N LEU A 262 -23.88 11.44 -32.81
CA LEU A 262 -23.65 11.74 -34.22
C LEU A 262 -24.57 10.85 -35.06
N GLU A 263 -25.43 11.46 -35.87
CA GLU A 263 -26.22 10.70 -36.83
C GLU A 263 -25.28 10.00 -37.82
N PRO A 264 -25.46 8.68 -38.08
CA PRO A 264 -24.79 8.07 -39.21
C PRO A 264 -25.23 8.83 -40.48
N PRO A 265 -24.32 9.07 -41.44
CA PRO A 265 -24.72 9.67 -42.71
C PRO A 265 -25.86 8.83 -43.30
N ALA A 266 -26.91 9.51 -43.77
CA ALA A 266 -28.16 8.93 -44.26
C ALA A 266 -27.98 7.85 -45.37
N ASP A 267 -26.77 7.68 -45.89
CA ASP A 267 -26.42 6.77 -46.97
C ASP A 267 -26.12 5.33 -46.54
N ALA A 268 -26.04 5.01 -45.23
CA ALA A 268 -25.60 3.69 -44.77
C ALA A 268 -26.73 2.67 -44.51
N ALA A 269 -27.99 3.09 -44.45
CA ALA A 269 -29.12 2.19 -44.20
C ALA A 269 -30.35 2.60 -45.02
N GLY A 270 -30.29 2.34 -46.34
CA GLY A 270 -31.38 2.57 -47.27
C GLY A 270 -31.33 3.98 -47.85
N ALA A 271 -30.73 4.09 -49.04
CA ALA A 271 -30.79 5.30 -49.83
C ALA A 271 -32.25 5.80 -49.94
N PRO A 272 -32.57 7.01 -49.47
CA PRO A 272 -33.70 7.73 -50.04
C PRO A 272 -33.37 7.89 -51.53
N GLU A 273 -34.31 7.47 -52.39
CA GLU A 273 -34.25 7.79 -53.81
C GLU A 273 -33.94 9.30 -53.94
N PRO A 274 -32.92 9.69 -54.75
CA PRO A 274 -32.52 11.09 -54.82
C PRO A 274 -33.75 11.94 -55.12
N PRO A 275 -33.99 13.03 -54.36
CA PRO A 275 -35.12 13.89 -54.64
C PRO A 275 -35.04 14.32 -56.11
N PRO A 276 -36.20 14.42 -56.81
CA PRO A 276 -36.23 14.88 -58.18
C PRO A 276 -35.46 16.21 -58.30
N PRO A 277 -34.78 16.47 -59.43
CA PRO A 277 -33.72 17.47 -59.58
C PRO A 277 -34.18 18.95 -59.51
N GLU A 278 -35.24 19.26 -58.78
CA GLU A 278 -35.86 20.59 -58.73
C GLU A 278 -35.71 21.31 -57.37
N ASP A 279 -35.20 20.66 -56.32
CA ASP A 279 -34.84 21.36 -55.09
C ASP A 279 -33.37 21.81 -55.16
N PRO A 280 -33.06 23.11 -55.35
CA PRO A 280 -31.69 23.58 -55.29
C PRO A 280 -31.16 23.35 -53.87
N VAL A 281 -30.08 22.59 -53.75
CA VAL A 281 -29.32 22.47 -52.50
C VAL A 281 -29.01 23.88 -52.01
N SER A 282 -29.66 24.28 -50.91
CA SER A 282 -29.50 25.63 -50.41
C SER A 282 -28.08 25.81 -49.84
N LEU A 283 -27.53 27.02 -49.95
CA LEU A 283 -26.25 27.34 -49.31
C LEU A 283 -26.31 27.05 -47.79
N ALA A 284 -27.47 27.26 -47.17
CA ALA A 284 -27.71 26.94 -45.76
C ALA A 284 -27.59 25.43 -45.48
N SER A 285 -28.12 24.58 -46.37
CA SER A 285 -28.01 23.11 -46.28
C SER A 285 -26.55 22.65 -46.45
N GLY A 286 -25.81 23.23 -47.40
CA GLY A 286 -24.38 22.95 -47.57
C GLY A 286 -23.52 23.39 -46.38
N GLN A 287 -23.84 24.54 -45.79
CA GLN A 287 -23.19 25.03 -44.57
C GLN A 287 -23.48 24.13 -43.37
N ALA A 288 -24.72 23.65 -43.22
CA ALA A 288 -25.10 22.71 -42.16
C ALA A 288 -24.30 21.40 -42.24
N LEU A 289 -24.20 20.80 -43.43
CA LEU A 289 -23.42 19.56 -43.63
C LEU A 289 -21.93 19.72 -43.32
N LEU A 290 -21.33 20.86 -43.68
CA LEU A 290 -19.93 21.14 -43.36
C LEU A 290 -19.70 21.31 -41.86
N GLU A 291 -20.66 21.95 -41.16
CA GLU A 291 -20.61 22.11 -39.71
C GLU A 291 -20.78 20.77 -38.99
N GLU A 292 -21.72 19.92 -39.43
CA GLU A 292 -21.88 18.55 -38.93
C GLU A 292 -20.62 17.71 -39.14
N SER A 293 -20.00 17.78 -40.32
CA SER A 293 -18.73 17.10 -40.61
C SER A 293 -17.60 17.59 -39.70
N ARG A 294 -17.55 18.90 -39.40
CA ARG A 294 -16.56 19.47 -38.48
C ARG A 294 -16.78 18.97 -37.06
N LEU A 295 -18.01 19.05 -36.56
CA LEU A 295 -18.38 18.56 -35.22
C LEU A 295 -18.08 17.06 -35.05
N ALA A 296 -18.38 16.25 -36.07
CA ALA A 296 -18.06 14.83 -36.07
C ALA A 296 -16.55 14.60 -35.98
N ARG A 297 -15.75 15.28 -36.82
CA ARG A 297 -14.28 15.17 -36.79
C ARG A 297 -13.72 15.59 -35.44
N ASP A 298 -14.18 16.69 -34.87
CA ASP A 298 -13.72 17.19 -33.58
C ASP A 298 -14.05 16.20 -32.45
N ALA A 299 -15.26 15.61 -32.45
CA ALA A 299 -15.66 14.59 -31.47
C ALA A 299 -14.82 13.31 -31.58
N TRP A 300 -14.57 12.81 -32.80
CA TRP A 300 -13.70 11.64 -33.03
C TRP A 300 -12.25 11.93 -32.66
N SER A 301 -11.72 13.10 -33.02
CA SER A 301 -10.37 13.52 -32.63
C SER A 301 -10.23 13.63 -31.12
N ALA A 302 -11.22 14.19 -30.42
CA ALA A 302 -11.23 14.24 -28.97
C ALA A 302 -11.27 12.83 -28.34
N LEU A 303 -12.05 11.90 -28.90
CA LEU A 303 -12.13 10.52 -28.42
C LEU A 303 -10.80 9.77 -28.62
N LEU A 304 -10.15 9.92 -29.77
CA LEU A 304 -8.87 9.28 -30.07
C LEU A 304 -7.69 9.89 -29.29
N ALA A 305 -7.76 11.19 -28.97
CA ALA A 305 -6.77 11.87 -28.15
C ALA A 305 -6.98 11.65 -26.65
N ALA A 306 -8.16 11.20 -26.23
CA ALA A 306 -8.40 10.84 -24.85
C ALA A 306 -7.51 9.65 -24.48
N PRO A 307 -6.78 9.70 -23.35
CA PRO A 307 -6.13 8.50 -22.85
C PRO A 307 -7.21 7.43 -22.70
N GLY A 308 -6.97 6.24 -23.25
CA GLY A 308 -7.83 5.08 -22.97
C GLY A 308 -8.01 4.98 -21.44
N PRO A 309 -9.17 4.52 -20.94
CA PRO A 309 -9.43 4.55 -19.50
C PRO A 309 -8.29 3.81 -18.82
N ALA A 310 -7.53 4.56 -18.01
CA ALA A 310 -6.33 4.08 -17.37
C ALA A 310 -6.69 2.78 -16.64
N ALA A 311 -5.86 1.76 -16.81
CA ALA A 311 -5.81 0.70 -15.82
C ALA A 311 -5.65 1.37 -14.45
N PRO A 312 -6.35 0.90 -13.40
CA PRO A 312 -6.27 1.53 -12.09
C PRO A 312 -4.79 1.65 -11.72
N GLU A 313 -4.32 2.89 -11.56
CA GLU A 313 -2.96 3.12 -11.08
C GLU A 313 -2.85 2.42 -9.73
N ALA A 314 -1.96 1.44 -9.68
CA ALA A 314 -1.59 0.80 -8.43
C ALA A 314 -0.99 1.88 -7.52
N GLY A 315 -1.68 2.18 -6.43
CA GLY A 315 -1.13 2.82 -5.24
C GLY A 315 -0.65 4.26 -5.40
N SER A 316 -1.56 5.22 -5.22
CA SER A 316 -1.18 6.51 -4.63
C SER A 316 -2.35 7.10 -3.83
N THR A 317 -2.49 6.62 -2.60
CA THR A 317 -3.14 7.41 -1.53
C THR A 317 -2.05 7.88 -0.57
N ALA A 318 -1.17 8.76 -1.05
CA ALA A 318 -0.35 9.58 -0.15
C ALA A 318 -1.20 10.79 0.25
N GLY A 319 -1.72 10.74 1.49
CA GLY A 319 -2.48 11.84 2.09
C GLY A 319 -1.63 13.09 2.24
N ALA A 320 -2.02 14.16 1.54
CA ALA A 320 -1.57 15.50 1.85
C ALA A 320 -2.31 15.99 3.12
N VAL A 321 -1.69 15.81 4.28
CA VAL A 321 -2.08 16.52 5.50
C VAL A 321 -1.42 17.89 5.44
N ASP A 322 -2.25 18.88 5.16
CA ASP A 322 -1.96 20.31 5.26
C ASP A 322 -1.63 20.67 6.72
N ARG A 323 -0.48 21.30 6.95
CA ARG A 323 -0.11 21.92 8.23
C ARG A 323 0.52 23.29 7.94
N PRO A 324 0.03 24.37 8.57
CA PRO A 324 0.48 25.72 8.26
C PRO A 324 1.81 25.99 8.97
N VAL A 325 2.83 26.40 8.21
CA VAL A 325 4.06 26.98 8.76
C VAL A 325 3.85 28.49 8.86
N GLY A 326 3.76 28.97 10.10
CA GLY A 326 3.81 30.40 10.42
C GLY A 326 5.16 30.99 10.02
N GLY A 327 5.14 31.97 9.13
CA GLY A 327 6.28 32.82 8.82
C GLY A 327 6.43 33.90 9.87
N ALA A 328 7.51 33.82 10.64
CA ALA A 328 7.94 34.86 11.56
C ALA A 328 8.41 36.11 10.79
N GLU A 329 7.87 37.27 11.15
CA GLU A 329 8.36 38.58 10.77
C GLU A 329 9.75 38.83 11.38
N SER A 330 10.75 38.98 10.52
CA SER A 330 12.07 39.49 10.87
C SER A 330 12.02 41.02 10.86
N ALA A 331 11.90 41.62 12.04
CA ALA A 331 12.09 43.05 12.23
C ALA A 331 13.58 43.41 12.13
N THR A 332 13.95 44.10 11.05
CA THR A 332 15.25 44.75 10.88
C THR A 332 15.27 46.07 11.65
N ALA A 333 16.03 46.10 12.74
CA ALA A 333 16.45 47.34 13.40
C ALA A 333 17.58 47.99 12.57
N GLY A 334 17.34 49.20 12.09
CA GLY A 334 18.35 50.11 11.56
C GLY A 334 18.20 51.47 12.27
N PRO A 335 19.27 52.06 12.84
CA PRO A 335 19.18 53.27 13.64
C PRO A 335 19.38 54.52 12.78
N ALA A 336 18.69 55.62 13.10
CA ALA A 336 19.27 56.97 13.11
C ALA A 336 18.27 58.05 13.57
N ASN A 337 18.80 58.93 14.42
CA ASN A 337 18.34 60.27 14.86
C ASN A 337 17.29 60.37 15.95
#